data_AF-A0A2T3XRF1-F1
#
_entry.id   AF-A0A2T3XRF1-F1
#
_cell.length_a   1.000
_cell.length_b   1.000
_cell.length_c   1.000
_cell.angle_alpha   90.00
_cell.angle_beta   90.00
_cell.angle_gamma   90.00
#
_symmetry.space_group_name_H-M   'P 1'
#
loop_
_entity.id
_entity.type
_entity.pdbx_description
1 polymer ?
#
loop_
_entity_poly.entity_id
_entity_poly.type
_entity_poly.pdbx_seq_one_letter_code
_entity_poly.pdbx_strand_id
1 'polypeptide(L)'
;MRNRQIVVISGKTCSGKTGLANLLEREFHFRVVRTRQVLAGIGEREKSQHDRVALIERGLQADKATDSKWLLYATQEVLKGLDPTRSIVIDHLSTPAQVAQFRKVFGEDLIHVHLYASNQTLQERYARTEGQQAGAPPYTDIDHLKDEEDIRALKNDADVRIYTTRSDARDTLVRVAARLHLYTPPEIRCVDVLIGGQYGSEGKGNVVSYLAREYDVIVRVGGPNAGHTVASAQGPYTYHHLPSGARDVDSRLLLGPGMTIRLKGLFDEICDCDIGPDRLFIDPQATIIEDEDVEKEGGHLVSTIASTGSGSGAATARRILDRGKGNFRMAKDVPALAPYVGTEGNYHGTTADRLEEAYRKGQSILLEGTQGSGLSLFHGTYPYVTSRDTNVAGCLAEAGISPSRVRKILMVIRPMPIRVGDPDGDQGHTSGPLKHDTTFDEIARQAKLDAAALHRAEKTSTTKRKRRVGWFEWEQFRKACALNAPTDIVLTFADYLHASNRNARRFEQLTPDTIKFVEELERVSQAPVSLINTRFPREEDGTDDLRSLIDRRNWTARNHSK
;
A
#
# COMPACT_ATOMS: atom_id res chain seq x y z
N MET A 1 10.07 20.16 13.72
CA MET A 1 11.12 19.11 13.80
C MET A 1 10.78 18.24 15.00
N ARG A 2 10.61 16.93 14.86
CA ARG A 2 10.36 16.08 16.04
C ARG A 2 11.68 15.86 16.77
N ASN A 3 11.72 16.13 18.07
CA ASN A 3 12.82 15.70 18.92
C ASN A 3 12.91 14.18 18.93
N ARG A 4 14.13 13.67 19.09
CA ARG A 4 14.41 12.25 19.34
C ARG A 4 13.66 11.80 20.59
N GLN A 5 12.92 10.70 20.49
CA GLN A 5 12.25 10.12 21.66
C GLN A 5 13.18 9.16 22.41
N ILE A 6 13.13 9.21 23.74
CA ILE A 6 13.90 8.34 24.63
C ILE A 6 12.92 7.46 25.40
N VAL A 7 12.98 6.15 25.21
CA VAL A 7 12.13 5.19 25.94
C VAL A 7 12.96 4.44 26.96
N VAL A 8 12.52 4.41 28.21
CA VAL A 8 13.12 3.55 29.26
C VAL A 8 12.10 2.54 29.73
N ILE A 9 12.52 1.27 29.84
CA ILE A 9 11.62 0.17 30.23
C ILE A 9 12.02 -0.36 31.62
N SER A 10 11.06 -0.42 32.54
CA SER A 10 11.23 -1.02 33.86
C SER A 10 10.25 -2.17 34.13
N GLY A 11 10.51 -2.92 35.19
CA GLY A 11 9.67 -4.04 35.63
C GLY A 11 10.45 -5.32 35.88
N LYS A 12 9.80 -6.30 36.51
CA LYS A 12 10.42 -7.58 36.93
C LYS A 12 10.99 -8.41 35.78
N THR A 13 11.89 -9.33 36.09
CA THR A 13 12.38 -10.31 35.09
C THR A 13 11.21 -11.09 34.47
N CYS A 14 11.24 -11.35 33.15
CA CYS A 14 10.16 -12.01 32.40
C CYS A 14 8.85 -11.21 32.23
N SER A 15 8.84 -9.90 32.52
CA SER A 15 7.67 -9.03 32.29
C SER A 15 7.45 -8.62 30.82
N GLY A 16 8.30 -9.02 29.87
CA GLY A 16 8.16 -8.72 28.44
C GLY A 16 9.02 -7.56 27.90
N LYS A 17 9.91 -6.99 28.71
CA LYS A 17 10.73 -5.81 28.36
C LYS A 17 11.55 -5.97 27.07
N THR A 18 12.30 -7.06 26.97
CA THR A 18 13.13 -7.36 25.79
C THR A 18 12.29 -7.51 24.53
N GLY A 19 11.09 -8.10 24.64
CA GLY A 19 10.15 -8.21 23.53
C GLY A 19 9.70 -6.84 23.02
N LEU A 20 9.33 -5.94 23.92
CA LEU A 20 8.98 -4.56 23.58
C LEU A 20 10.15 -3.81 22.92
N ALA A 21 11.36 -3.88 23.50
CA ALA A 21 12.53 -3.19 22.95
C ALA A 21 12.87 -3.67 21.53
N ASN A 22 12.84 -4.99 21.29
CA ASN A 22 13.08 -5.57 19.97
C ASN A 22 11.99 -5.18 18.96
N LEU A 23 10.72 -5.11 19.40
CA LEU A 23 9.64 -4.66 18.53
C LEU A 23 9.74 -3.17 18.18
N LEU A 24 10.14 -2.30 19.12
CA LEU A 24 10.38 -0.89 18.81
C LEU A 24 11.54 -0.71 17.82
N GLU A 25 12.61 -1.50 17.96
CA GLU A 25 13.73 -1.52 17.01
C GLU A 25 13.28 -1.98 15.62
N ARG A 26 12.54 -3.08 15.58
CA ARG A 26 12.10 -3.69 14.33
C ARG A 26 11.08 -2.82 13.61
N GLU A 27 9.99 -2.44 14.26
CA GLU A 27 8.81 -1.79 13.65
C GLU A 27 8.95 -0.26 13.50
N PHE A 28 9.77 0.37 14.34
CA PHE A 28 9.91 1.83 14.41
C PHE A 28 11.37 2.31 14.34
N HIS A 29 12.32 1.42 14.04
CA HIS A 29 13.75 1.72 13.84
C HIS A 29 14.46 2.36 15.05
N PHE A 30 13.91 2.17 16.26
CA PHE A 30 14.55 2.62 17.49
C PHE A 30 15.93 1.96 17.62
N ARG A 31 16.90 2.69 18.15
CA ARG A 31 18.17 2.07 18.57
C ARG A 31 18.01 1.50 19.98
N VAL A 32 18.20 0.20 20.14
CA VAL A 32 18.21 -0.45 21.46
C VAL A 32 19.55 -0.24 22.15
N VAL A 33 19.53 0.28 23.36
CA VAL A 33 20.64 0.22 24.32
C VAL A 33 20.36 -0.95 25.25
N ARG A 34 21.11 -2.05 25.07
CA ARG A 34 20.94 -3.27 25.87
C ARG A 34 21.79 -3.18 27.13
N THR A 35 21.15 -3.13 28.29
CA THR A 35 21.81 -3.01 29.60
C THR A 35 22.87 -4.11 29.82
N ARG A 36 22.62 -5.34 29.35
CA ARG A 36 23.59 -6.43 29.40
C ARG A 36 24.87 -6.15 28.60
N GLN A 37 24.76 -5.57 27.41
CA GLN A 37 25.92 -5.27 26.57
C GLN A 37 26.76 -4.14 27.17
N VAL A 38 26.12 -3.16 27.79
CA VAL A 38 26.80 -2.09 28.51
C VAL A 38 27.58 -2.66 29.71
N LEU A 39 26.96 -3.54 30.50
CA LEU A 39 27.61 -4.21 31.64
C LEU A 39 28.76 -5.12 31.21
N ALA A 40 28.62 -5.82 30.08
CA ALA A 40 29.68 -6.65 29.52
C ALA A 40 30.87 -5.81 29.02
N GLY A 41 30.64 -4.62 28.44
CA GLY A 41 31.71 -3.72 27.99
C GLY A 41 32.54 -3.07 29.11
N ILE A 42 32.11 -3.22 30.37
CA ILE A 42 32.83 -2.76 31.56
C ILE A 42 33.84 -3.84 32.06
N GLY A 43 33.97 -5.00 31.36
CA GLY A 43 34.94 -6.09 31.65
C GLY A 43 35.18 -7.08 30.48
N GLU A 44 36.05 -8.10 30.65
CA GLU A 44 36.46 -9.04 29.58
C GLU A 44 35.33 -9.97 29.05
N ARG A 45 35.49 -10.46 27.81
CA ARG A 45 34.54 -11.26 26.99
C ARG A 45 33.96 -12.51 27.72
N GLU A 46 32.63 -12.65 27.67
CA GLU A 46 31.81 -13.72 28.30
C GLU A 46 31.87 -15.10 27.60
N LYS A 47 31.61 -16.17 28.38
CA LYS A 47 31.44 -17.57 27.91
C LYS A 47 30.36 -18.44 28.63
N SER A 48 29.52 -18.01 29.62
CA SER A 48 28.52 -18.96 30.20
C SER A 48 27.32 -18.40 31.00
N GLN A 49 26.29 -19.24 31.27
CA GLN A 49 25.03 -18.94 31.98
C GLN A 49 25.14 -18.48 33.45
N HIS A 50 26.29 -18.68 34.11
CA HIS A 50 26.56 -18.08 35.43
C HIS A 50 26.63 -16.54 35.38
N ASP A 51 26.56 -15.94 34.18
CA ASP A 51 26.61 -14.50 33.97
C ASP A 51 25.39 -13.71 34.47
N ARG A 52 24.16 -14.27 34.56
CA ARG A 52 22.99 -13.41 34.84
C ARG A 52 22.95 -12.83 36.25
N VAL A 53 23.23 -13.64 37.27
CA VAL A 53 23.32 -13.18 38.67
C VAL A 53 24.51 -12.23 38.82
N ALA A 54 25.65 -12.58 38.22
CA ALA A 54 26.84 -11.73 38.20
C ALA A 54 26.59 -10.36 37.53
N LEU A 55 25.82 -10.32 36.44
CA LEU A 55 25.41 -9.08 35.77
C LEU A 55 24.50 -8.21 36.66
N ILE A 56 23.60 -8.83 37.44
CA ILE A 56 22.77 -8.10 38.41
C ILE A 56 23.66 -7.47 39.50
N GLU A 57 24.60 -8.24 40.06
CA GLU A 57 25.55 -7.75 41.06
C GLU A 57 26.44 -6.62 40.52
N ARG A 58 26.95 -6.76 39.29
CA ARG A 58 27.71 -5.71 38.60
C ARG A 58 26.88 -4.45 38.41
N GLY A 59 25.60 -4.58 38.06
CA GLY A 59 24.67 -3.46 37.96
C GLY A 59 24.53 -2.71 39.29
N LEU A 60 24.35 -3.43 40.40
CA LEU A 60 24.28 -2.84 41.74
C LEU A 60 25.58 -2.15 42.16
N GLN A 61 26.73 -2.72 41.81
CA GLN A 61 28.03 -2.09 42.06
C GLN A 61 28.20 -0.81 41.22
N ALA A 62 27.81 -0.84 39.95
CA ALA A 62 27.84 0.32 39.06
C ALA A 62 26.90 1.43 39.54
N ASP A 63 25.71 1.08 40.04
CA ASP A 63 24.78 2.04 40.65
C ASP A 63 25.41 2.75 41.86
N LYS A 64 26.04 2.01 42.77
CA LYS A 64 26.75 2.61 43.92
C LYS A 64 27.93 3.47 43.48
N ALA A 65 28.72 3.01 42.51
CA ALA A 65 29.92 3.70 42.05
C ALA A 65 29.62 5.00 41.28
N THR A 66 28.45 5.10 40.64
CA THR A 66 28.12 6.20 39.74
C THR A 66 26.89 7.01 40.17
N ASP A 67 26.35 6.76 41.37
CA ASP A 67 25.09 7.37 41.82
C ASP A 67 23.95 7.12 40.80
N SER A 68 23.86 5.87 40.32
CA SER A 68 22.93 5.40 39.29
C SER A 68 23.03 6.08 37.91
N LYS A 69 24.20 6.65 37.56
CA LYS A 69 24.41 7.35 36.27
C LYS A 69 25.10 6.53 35.19
N TRP A 70 25.67 5.36 35.50
CA TRP A 70 26.46 4.58 34.55
C TRP A 70 25.71 4.30 33.22
N LEU A 71 24.43 3.94 33.28
CA LEU A 71 23.64 3.64 32.09
C LEU A 71 23.22 4.90 31.33
N LEU A 72 23.03 6.02 32.03
CA LEU A 72 22.84 7.33 31.43
C LEU A 72 24.08 7.75 30.64
N TYR A 73 25.28 7.61 31.22
CA TYR A 73 26.54 7.91 30.53
C TYR A 73 26.75 7.02 29.30
N ALA A 74 26.54 5.71 29.44
CA ALA A 74 26.61 4.80 28.30
C ALA A 74 25.60 5.16 27.19
N THR A 75 24.39 5.57 27.58
CA THR A 75 23.38 6.05 26.63
C THR A 75 23.84 7.32 25.93
N GLN A 76 24.38 8.29 26.65
CA GLN A 76 24.90 9.54 26.09
C GLN A 76 26.04 9.29 25.09
N GLU A 77 26.94 8.35 25.35
CA GLU A 77 27.98 7.96 24.38
C GLU A 77 27.38 7.36 23.10
N VAL A 78 26.38 6.48 23.24
CA VAL A 78 25.64 5.94 22.09
C VAL A 78 24.98 7.06 21.28
N LEU A 79 24.46 8.09 21.94
CA LEU A 79 23.81 9.22 21.28
C LEU A 79 24.77 10.09 20.45
N LYS A 80 26.06 10.20 20.82
CA LYS A 80 27.04 10.99 20.07
C LYS A 80 27.27 10.46 18.66
N GLY A 81 27.14 9.15 18.45
CA GLY A 81 27.32 8.49 17.15
C GLY A 81 26.03 8.24 16.36
N LEU A 82 24.88 8.69 16.85
CA LEU A 82 23.58 8.42 16.24
C LEU A 82 23.00 9.63 15.53
N ASP A 83 22.35 9.38 14.39
CA ASP A 83 21.53 10.37 13.68
C ASP A 83 20.59 11.11 14.65
N PRO A 84 20.59 12.46 14.70
CA PRO A 84 19.82 13.25 15.67
C PRO A 84 18.32 12.96 15.70
N THR A 85 17.73 12.40 14.64
CA THR A 85 16.29 12.08 14.57
C THR A 85 15.96 10.65 15.03
N ARG A 86 16.97 9.79 15.17
CA ARG A 86 16.78 8.39 15.52
C ARG A 86 16.48 8.21 17.01
N SER A 87 15.26 7.81 17.33
CA SER A 87 14.80 7.47 18.69
C SER A 87 15.54 6.27 19.29
N ILE A 88 15.60 6.22 20.62
CA ILE A 88 16.28 5.13 21.35
C ILE A 88 15.38 4.48 22.38
N VAL A 89 15.65 3.22 22.68
CA VAL A 89 15.01 2.48 23.77
C VAL A 89 16.07 1.81 24.64
N ILE A 90 16.00 2.05 25.94
CA ILE A 90 16.81 1.38 26.95
C ILE A 90 15.98 0.19 27.42
N ASP A 91 16.48 -1.02 27.19
CA ASP A 91 15.71 -2.25 27.40
C ASP A 91 15.41 -2.54 28.88
N HIS A 92 16.20 -1.95 29.78
CA HIS A 92 16.04 -2.17 31.21
C HIS A 92 16.63 -1.06 32.10
N LEU A 93 15.79 -0.45 32.95
CA LEU A 93 16.19 0.25 34.18
C LEU A 93 15.71 -0.52 35.42
N SER A 94 16.56 -0.56 36.45
CA SER A 94 16.40 -1.38 37.65
C SER A 94 15.96 -0.60 38.88
N THR A 95 16.14 0.74 38.92
CA THR A 95 15.82 1.54 40.13
C THR A 95 15.10 2.87 39.80
N PRO A 96 14.29 3.42 40.73
CA PRO A 96 13.73 4.77 40.58
C PRO A 96 14.80 5.85 40.42
N ALA A 97 15.95 5.70 41.09
CA ALA A 97 17.06 6.63 41.00
C ALA A 97 17.60 6.75 39.56
N GLN A 98 17.77 5.62 38.86
CA GLN A 98 18.17 5.62 37.44
C GLN A 98 17.15 6.39 36.58
N VAL A 99 15.85 6.11 36.74
CA VAL A 99 14.80 6.81 36.00
C VAL A 99 14.84 8.31 36.26
N ALA A 100 15.06 8.71 37.52
CA ALA A 100 15.19 10.12 37.89
C ALA A 100 16.41 10.79 37.23
N GLN A 101 17.56 10.10 37.11
CA GLN A 101 18.72 10.63 36.38
C GLN A 101 18.39 10.84 34.89
N PHE A 102 17.68 9.89 34.26
CA PHE A 102 17.23 10.05 32.87
C PHE A 102 16.24 11.20 32.71
N ARG A 103 15.25 11.33 33.60
CA ARG A 103 14.28 12.45 33.57
C ARG A 103 14.96 13.81 33.72
N LYS A 104 15.97 13.93 34.58
CA LYS A 104 16.75 15.17 34.74
C LYS A 104 17.44 15.61 33.45
N VAL A 105 17.89 14.67 32.62
CA VAL A 105 18.63 14.97 31.38
C VAL A 105 17.71 15.14 30.17
N PHE A 106 16.74 14.24 30.01
CA PHE A 106 15.91 14.17 28.80
C PHE A 106 14.54 14.84 28.96
N GLY A 107 14.12 15.19 30.19
CA GLY A 107 12.90 15.94 30.45
C GLY A 107 11.66 15.30 29.82
N GLU A 108 10.94 16.08 29.01
CA GLU A 108 9.69 15.68 28.35
C GLU A 108 9.90 14.70 27.19
N ASP A 109 11.12 14.60 26.65
CA ASP A 109 11.44 13.65 25.57
C ASP A 109 11.60 12.20 26.10
N LEU A 110 11.60 12.01 27.42
CA LEU A 110 11.63 10.70 28.08
C LEU A 110 10.22 10.14 28.31
N ILE A 111 9.99 8.92 27.82
CA ILE A 111 8.83 8.11 28.16
C ILE A 111 9.28 6.90 28.97
N HIS A 112 8.76 6.79 30.20
CA HIS A 112 8.98 5.65 31.06
C HIS A 112 7.83 4.63 30.91
N VAL A 113 8.19 3.41 30.51
CA VAL A 113 7.28 2.27 30.37
C VAL A 113 7.53 1.27 31.49
N HIS A 114 6.53 1.00 32.32
CA HIS A 114 6.61 -0.03 33.37
C HIS A 114 5.74 -1.24 33.01
N LEU A 115 6.40 -2.40 32.85
CA LEU A 115 5.74 -3.67 32.54
C LEU A 115 5.66 -4.56 33.78
N TYR A 116 4.45 -4.97 34.14
CA TYR A 116 4.20 -5.81 35.32
C TYR A 116 3.28 -6.99 34.98
N ALA A 117 3.36 -8.08 35.73
CA ALA A 117 2.55 -9.28 35.55
C ALA A 117 2.34 -9.97 36.91
N SER A 118 1.44 -10.96 36.99
CA SER A 118 1.32 -11.81 38.17
C SER A 118 2.57 -12.66 38.37
N ASN A 119 2.91 -12.97 39.62
CA ASN A 119 4.06 -13.83 39.94
C ASN A 119 3.98 -15.18 39.22
N GLN A 120 2.79 -15.78 39.14
CA GLN A 120 2.54 -16.99 38.39
C GLN A 120 2.96 -16.86 36.91
N THR A 121 2.50 -15.81 36.22
CA THR A 121 2.85 -15.58 34.82
C THR A 121 4.36 -15.37 34.63
N LEU A 122 5.02 -14.64 35.54
CA LEU A 122 6.46 -14.40 35.45
C LEU A 122 7.25 -15.70 35.59
N GLN A 123 6.88 -16.56 36.54
CA GLN A 123 7.50 -17.87 36.76
C GLN A 123 7.25 -18.83 35.59
N GLU A 124 6.02 -18.87 35.05
CA GLU A 124 5.69 -19.69 33.87
C GLU A 124 6.51 -19.27 32.64
N ARG A 125 6.66 -17.96 32.41
CA ARG A 125 7.51 -17.43 31.32
C ARG A 125 8.98 -17.76 31.52
N TYR A 126 9.47 -17.66 32.75
CA TYR A 126 10.83 -18.05 33.07
C TYR A 126 11.06 -19.54 32.79
N ALA A 127 10.17 -20.41 33.28
CA ALA A 127 10.24 -21.84 33.08
C ALA A 127 10.26 -22.23 31.58
N ARG A 128 9.50 -21.52 30.73
CA ARG A 128 9.46 -21.77 29.27
C ARG A 128 10.69 -21.32 28.50
N THR A 129 11.53 -20.46 29.07
CA THR A 129 12.62 -19.81 28.34
C THR A 129 13.98 -20.23 28.86
N GLU A 130 14.27 -19.93 30.12
CA GLU A 130 15.58 -20.13 30.74
C GLU A 130 15.53 -21.22 31.82
N GLY A 131 14.39 -21.43 32.48
CA GLY A 131 14.24 -22.38 33.59
C GLY A 131 14.28 -23.87 33.20
N GLN A 132 14.30 -24.21 31.91
CA GLN A 132 14.44 -25.58 31.40
C GLN A 132 15.90 -26.06 31.28
N GLN A 133 16.87 -25.15 31.43
CA GLN A 133 18.29 -25.48 31.29
C GLN A 133 18.83 -26.14 32.57
N ALA A 134 19.66 -27.17 32.41
CA ALA A 134 20.27 -27.87 33.55
C ALA A 134 21.14 -26.91 34.37
N GLY A 135 20.81 -26.73 35.65
CA GLY A 135 21.50 -25.80 36.55
C GLY A 135 20.95 -24.36 36.55
N ALA A 136 19.78 -24.10 35.96
CA ALA A 136 19.17 -22.77 36.01
C ALA A 136 18.82 -22.35 37.45
N PRO A 137 19.17 -21.11 37.87
CA PRO A 137 18.85 -20.62 39.22
C PRO A 137 17.33 -20.46 39.42
N PRO A 138 16.84 -20.49 40.68
CA PRO A 138 15.47 -20.10 41.01
C PRO A 138 15.09 -18.72 40.46
N TYR A 139 13.83 -18.52 40.09
CA TYR A 139 13.34 -17.23 39.60
C TYR A 139 13.62 -16.07 40.57
N THR A 140 13.55 -16.34 41.89
CA THR A 140 13.84 -15.37 42.96
C THR A 140 15.27 -14.82 42.93
N ASP A 141 16.20 -15.56 42.33
CA ASP A 141 17.62 -15.20 42.32
C ASP A 141 17.97 -14.34 41.11
N ILE A 142 17.14 -14.39 40.06
CA ILE A 142 17.29 -13.60 38.83
C ILE A 142 16.32 -12.42 38.72
N ASP A 143 15.32 -12.35 39.61
CA ASP A 143 14.49 -11.16 39.73
C ASP A 143 15.24 -10.10 40.52
N HIS A 144 15.73 -9.09 39.80
CA HIS A 144 16.53 -7.99 40.34
C HIS A 144 15.67 -6.97 41.10
N LEU A 145 14.36 -6.92 40.84
CA LEU A 145 13.45 -5.93 41.39
C LEU A 145 12.68 -6.53 42.58
N LYS A 146 13.33 -6.55 43.75
CA LYS A 146 12.82 -7.21 44.97
C LYS A 146 12.11 -6.26 45.94
N ASP A 147 12.50 -5.00 45.96
CA ASP A 147 11.97 -4.00 46.89
C ASP A 147 10.58 -3.52 46.45
N GLU A 148 9.58 -3.70 47.31
CA GLU A 148 8.18 -3.35 47.04
C GLU A 148 7.94 -1.84 46.96
N GLU A 149 8.76 -1.03 47.63
CA GLU A 149 8.70 0.42 47.54
C GLU A 149 9.24 0.89 46.19
N ASP A 150 10.38 0.35 45.73
CA ASP A 150 10.95 0.63 44.40
C ASP A 150 10.01 0.18 43.28
N ILE A 151 9.40 -1.00 43.38
CA ILE A 151 8.40 -1.48 42.40
C ILE A 151 7.25 -0.47 42.30
N ARG A 152 6.75 -0.01 43.45
CA ARG A 152 5.63 0.93 43.52
C ARG A 152 6.04 2.30 43.00
N ALA A 153 7.24 2.77 43.30
CA ALA A 153 7.79 4.03 42.83
C ALA A 153 7.97 4.02 41.31
N LEU A 154 8.60 2.99 40.73
CA LEU A 154 8.74 2.82 39.28
C LEU A 154 7.38 2.78 38.60
N LYS A 155 6.42 2.04 39.16
CA LYS A 155 5.08 1.96 38.62
C LYS A 155 4.34 3.30 38.72
N ASN A 156 4.56 4.09 39.76
CA ASN A 156 3.90 5.39 39.93
C ASN A 156 4.51 6.46 39.02
N ASP A 157 5.82 6.41 38.77
CA ASP A 157 6.51 7.33 37.85
C ASP A 157 6.19 7.07 36.37
N ALA A 158 5.88 5.83 36.00
CA ALA A 158 5.75 5.44 34.60
C ALA A 158 4.61 6.13 33.84
N ASP A 159 4.95 6.70 32.70
CA ASP A 159 4.03 7.29 31.72
C ASP A 159 3.10 6.24 31.09
N VAL A 160 3.60 5.01 30.92
CA VAL A 160 2.83 3.87 30.40
C VAL A 160 2.97 2.67 31.31
N ARG A 161 1.84 2.16 31.79
CA ARG A 161 1.77 1.03 32.72
C ARG A 161 0.99 -0.11 32.09
N ILE A 162 1.64 -1.26 31.91
CA ILE A 162 1.06 -2.38 31.15
C ILE A 162 1.11 -3.65 31.99
N TYR A 163 -0.07 -4.22 32.25
CA TYR A 163 -0.23 -5.50 32.90
C TYR A 163 -0.12 -6.64 31.88
N THR A 164 1.07 -7.19 31.72
CA THR A 164 1.39 -8.15 30.66
C THR A 164 0.86 -9.56 30.92
N THR A 165 0.25 -9.87 32.07
CA THR A 165 -0.53 -11.12 32.20
C THR A 165 -1.72 -11.16 31.22
N ARG A 166 -2.25 -9.99 30.85
CA ARG A 166 -3.39 -9.86 29.92
C ARG A 166 -3.02 -9.18 28.60
N SER A 167 -1.73 -9.05 28.31
CA SER A 167 -1.25 -8.36 27.11
C SER A 167 0.02 -9.01 26.62
N ASP A 168 0.07 -9.35 25.34
CA ASP A 168 1.28 -9.87 24.71
C ASP A 168 2.24 -8.76 24.29
N ALA A 169 3.32 -9.11 23.60
CA ALA A 169 4.33 -8.15 23.16
C ALA A 169 3.79 -7.16 22.12
N ARG A 170 2.87 -7.58 21.23
CA ARG A 170 2.26 -6.71 20.22
C ARG A 170 1.24 -5.76 20.85
N ASP A 171 0.42 -6.25 21.78
CA ASP A 171 -0.48 -5.39 22.58
C ASP A 171 0.31 -4.31 23.33
N THR A 172 1.45 -4.72 23.90
CA THR A 172 2.35 -3.83 24.62
C THR A 172 2.93 -2.77 23.68
N LEU A 173 3.41 -3.18 22.49
CA LEU A 173 3.92 -2.27 21.48
C LEU A 173 2.86 -1.25 21.07
N VAL A 174 1.62 -1.66 20.79
CA VAL A 174 0.55 -0.74 20.36
C VAL A 174 0.33 0.37 21.37
N ARG A 175 0.24 0.01 22.66
CA ARG A 175 0.01 0.98 23.73
C ARG A 175 1.17 1.95 23.90
N VAL A 176 2.40 1.47 23.75
CA VAL A 176 3.62 2.31 23.84
C VAL A 176 3.77 3.20 22.61
N ALA A 177 3.59 2.65 21.41
CA ALA A 177 3.65 3.38 20.15
C ALA A 177 2.58 4.48 20.06
N ALA A 178 1.37 4.22 20.58
CA ALA A 178 0.32 5.23 20.69
C ALA A 178 0.73 6.40 21.61
N ARG A 179 1.31 6.12 22.78
CA ARG A 179 1.82 7.17 23.69
C ARG A 179 2.94 7.99 23.05
N LEU A 180 3.77 7.33 22.23
CA LEU A 180 4.86 7.94 21.49
C LEU A 180 4.40 8.66 20.20
N HIS A 181 3.10 8.66 19.89
CA HIS A 181 2.57 9.26 18.66
C HIS A 181 3.27 8.71 17.39
N LEU A 182 3.58 7.41 17.39
CA LEU A 182 4.25 6.75 16.27
C LEU A 182 3.28 6.30 15.18
N TYR A 183 1.97 6.29 15.45
CA TYR A 183 0.94 6.02 14.44
C TYR A 183 0.54 7.27 13.69
N THR A 184 0.18 7.11 12.41
CA THR A 184 -0.25 8.20 11.55
C THR A 184 -1.65 8.67 11.95
N PRO A 185 -1.83 9.96 12.31
CA PRO A 185 -3.14 10.51 12.63
C PRO A 185 -4.13 10.37 11.46
N PRO A 186 -5.42 10.04 11.66
CA PRO A 186 -6.40 9.76 10.59
C PRO A 186 -6.61 10.89 9.58
N GLU A 187 -6.31 12.14 9.94
CA GLU A 187 -6.47 13.34 9.14
C GLU A 187 -5.46 13.51 8.00
N ILE A 188 -4.36 12.73 8.02
CA ILE A 188 -3.38 12.77 6.93
C ILE A 188 -4.01 12.18 5.66
N ARG A 189 -4.26 13.07 4.69
CA ARG A 189 -4.78 12.76 3.35
C ARG A 189 -3.65 12.85 2.33
N CYS A 190 -3.21 11.70 1.83
CA CYS A 190 -2.06 11.59 0.92
C CYS A 190 -2.26 10.56 -0.20
N VAL A 191 -3.45 9.94 -0.28
CA VAL A 191 -3.79 8.95 -1.30
C VAL A 191 -4.66 9.60 -2.36
N ASP A 192 -4.22 9.57 -3.61
CA ASP A 192 -5.05 9.87 -4.76
C ASP A 192 -5.49 8.56 -5.42
N VAL A 193 -6.76 8.46 -5.77
CA VAL A 193 -7.34 7.25 -6.38
C VAL A 193 -7.72 7.54 -7.82
N LEU A 194 -7.27 6.70 -8.76
CA LEU A 194 -7.61 6.82 -10.17
C LEU A 194 -8.47 5.62 -10.62
N ILE A 195 -9.67 5.90 -11.11
CA ILE A 195 -10.64 4.89 -11.56
C ILE A 195 -11.22 5.24 -12.94
N GLY A 196 -11.87 4.28 -13.60
CA GLY A 196 -12.61 4.52 -14.85
C GLY A 196 -14.07 4.81 -14.55
N GLY A 197 -14.67 5.80 -15.22
CA GLY A 197 -16.08 6.15 -15.02
C GLY A 197 -17.06 5.32 -15.85
N GLN A 198 -16.59 4.53 -16.82
CA GLN A 198 -17.43 3.89 -17.85
C GLN A 198 -17.24 2.37 -17.84
N TYR A 199 -17.16 1.74 -19.01
CA TYR A 199 -17.08 0.29 -19.18
C TYR A 199 -15.64 -0.21 -19.37
N GLY A 200 -14.64 0.53 -18.90
CA GLY A 200 -13.23 0.20 -19.11
C GLY A 200 -12.66 0.78 -20.42
N SER A 201 -11.35 0.61 -20.61
CA SER A 201 -10.61 1.12 -21.79
C SER A 201 -10.70 2.65 -22.01
N GLU A 202 -10.85 3.41 -20.94
CA GLU A 202 -10.83 4.89 -20.91
C GLU A 202 -9.40 5.46 -20.95
N GLY A 203 -8.36 4.65 -21.16
CA GLY A 203 -6.98 5.16 -21.23
C GLY A 203 -6.30 5.40 -19.88
N LYS A 204 -6.82 4.83 -18.78
CA LYS A 204 -6.26 4.94 -17.42
C LYS A 204 -4.75 4.71 -17.36
N GLY A 205 -4.24 3.64 -17.98
CA GLY A 205 -2.82 3.29 -17.89
C GLY A 205 -1.88 4.41 -18.32
N ASN A 206 -2.20 5.10 -19.41
CA ASN A 206 -1.42 6.24 -19.88
C ASN A 206 -1.50 7.44 -18.92
N VAL A 207 -2.68 7.69 -18.33
CA VAL A 207 -2.85 8.75 -17.33
C VAL A 207 -2.04 8.42 -16.07
N VAL A 208 -2.10 7.17 -15.60
CA VAL A 208 -1.32 6.68 -14.46
C VAL A 208 0.17 6.81 -14.77
N SER A 209 0.64 6.38 -15.93
CA SER A 209 2.05 6.50 -16.33
C SER A 209 2.53 7.95 -16.38
N TYR A 210 1.70 8.88 -16.88
CA TYR A 210 2.01 10.32 -16.86
C TYR A 210 2.14 10.84 -15.42
N LEU A 211 1.20 10.46 -14.54
CA LEU A 211 1.16 10.91 -13.16
C LEU A 211 2.20 10.24 -12.26
N ALA A 212 2.59 9.00 -12.56
CA ALA A 212 3.42 8.13 -11.72
C ALA A 212 4.70 8.81 -11.23
N ARG A 213 5.30 9.68 -12.06
CA ARG A 213 6.53 10.44 -11.75
C ARG A 213 6.39 11.40 -10.57
N GLU A 214 5.16 11.77 -10.21
CA GLU A 214 4.87 12.67 -9.10
C GLU A 214 4.68 11.93 -7.77
N TYR A 215 4.51 10.60 -7.78
CA TYR A 215 4.15 9.80 -6.61
C TYR A 215 5.33 8.98 -6.09
N ASP A 216 5.43 8.89 -4.77
CA ASP A 216 6.47 8.09 -4.10
C ASP A 216 6.10 6.61 -4.03
N VAL A 217 4.78 6.32 -3.95
CA VAL A 217 4.22 4.97 -3.88
C VAL A 217 3.08 4.83 -4.87
N ILE A 218 3.05 3.72 -5.61
CA ILE A 218 1.96 3.36 -6.52
C ILE A 218 1.40 2.01 -6.08
N VAL A 219 0.09 1.98 -5.88
CA VAL A 219 -0.66 0.80 -5.45
C VAL A 219 -1.54 0.34 -6.60
N ARG A 220 -1.55 -0.97 -6.88
CA ARG A 220 -2.50 -1.57 -7.83
C ARG A 220 -3.38 -2.59 -7.13
N VAL A 221 -4.63 -2.68 -7.59
CA VAL A 221 -5.64 -3.66 -7.17
C VAL A 221 -6.25 -4.34 -8.40
N GLY A 222 -7.03 -5.40 -8.19
CA GLY A 222 -7.67 -6.14 -9.29
C GLY A 222 -6.82 -7.29 -9.82
N GLY A 223 -6.88 -7.54 -11.12
CA GLY A 223 -6.25 -8.72 -11.70
C GLY A 223 -5.88 -8.55 -13.17
N PRO A 224 -5.34 -9.59 -13.80
CA PRO A 224 -4.86 -9.55 -15.19
C PRO A 224 -5.97 -9.45 -16.23
N ASN A 225 -7.23 -9.40 -15.81
CA ASN A 225 -8.38 -9.13 -16.68
C ASN A 225 -8.44 -7.68 -17.20
N ALA A 226 -7.55 -6.78 -16.78
CA ALA A 226 -7.34 -5.48 -17.43
C ALA A 226 -5.88 -5.32 -17.89
N GLY A 227 -5.69 -5.15 -19.19
CA GLY A 227 -4.40 -4.75 -19.77
C GLY A 227 -4.36 -3.24 -19.98
N HIS A 228 -3.39 -2.57 -19.36
CA HIS A 228 -3.16 -1.13 -19.47
C HIS A 228 -1.97 -0.87 -20.39
N THR A 229 -2.24 -0.54 -21.64
CA THR A 229 -1.21 -0.21 -22.63
C THR A 229 -0.75 1.23 -22.47
N VAL A 230 0.56 1.40 -22.31
CA VAL A 230 1.23 2.68 -22.08
C VAL A 230 2.24 2.92 -23.20
N ALA A 231 2.21 4.11 -23.80
CA ALA A 231 3.28 4.57 -24.67
C ALA A 231 4.41 5.18 -23.81
N SER A 232 5.64 4.72 -24.00
CA SER A 232 6.81 5.23 -23.28
C SER A 232 7.98 5.47 -24.24
N ALA A 233 9.00 6.20 -23.77
CA ALA A 233 10.22 6.43 -24.54
C ALA A 233 11.00 5.14 -24.85
N GLN A 234 10.81 4.11 -24.04
CA GLN A 234 11.40 2.77 -24.22
C GLN A 234 10.50 1.85 -25.08
N GLY A 235 9.49 2.40 -25.76
CA GLY A 235 8.49 1.66 -26.55
C GLY A 235 7.19 1.38 -25.80
N PRO A 236 6.13 0.95 -26.50
CA PRO A 236 4.85 0.62 -25.88
C PRO A 236 4.95 -0.64 -25.01
N TYR A 237 4.29 -0.62 -23.85
CA TYR A 237 4.20 -1.77 -22.94
C TYR A 237 2.77 -1.94 -22.43
N THR A 238 2.34 -3.18 -22.19
CA THR A 238 1.00 -3.46 -21.63
C THR A 238 1.13 -4.12 -20.27
N TYR A 239 0.66 -3.43 -19.24
CA TYR A 239 0.70 -3.89 -17.85
C TYR A 239 -0.61 -4.57 -17.44
N HIS A 240 -0.55 -5.79 -16.94
CA HIS A 240 -1.66 -6.57 -16.40
C HIS A 240 -1.59 -6.68 -14.88
N HIS A 241 -0.41 -6.92 -14.31
CA HIS A 241 -0.21 -7.04 -12.85
C HIS A 241 0.44 -5.81 -12.23
N LEU A 242 1.60 -5.38 -12.74
CA LEU A 242 2.36 -4.24 -12.23
C LEU A 242 1.60 -2.93 -12.47
N PRO A 243 1.79 -1.90 -11.62
CA PRO A 243 1.22 -0.59 -11.87
C PRO A 243 1.68 0.00 -13.21
N SER A 244 0.80 0.74 -13.88
CA SER A 244 1.10 1.33 -15.17
C SER A 244 2.24 2.34 -15.07
N GLY A 245 3.24 2.21 -15.93
CA GLY A 245 4.44 3.06 -15.91
C GLY A 245 5.51 2.61 -14.92
N ALA A 246 5.39 1.43 -14.31
CA ALA A 246 6.39 0.86 -13.38
C ALA A 246 7.82 0.88 -13.92
N ARG A 247 7.99 0.69 -15.24
CA ARG A 247 9.29 0.73 -15.94
C ARG A 247 9.93 2.12 -16.03
N ASP A 248 9.14 3.19 -15.91
CA ASP A 248 9.56 4.57 -16.21
C ASP A 248 9.71 5.47 -14.96
N VAL A 249 9.56 4.89 -13.76
CA VAL A 249 9.62 5.60 -12.47
C VAL A 249 10.38 4.78 -11.44
N ASP A 250 10.86 5.43 -10.37
CA ASP A 250 11.54 4.78 -9.23
C ASP A 250 10.59 4.54 -8.04
N SER A 251 9.31 4.87 -8.18
CA SER A 251 8.31 4.74 -7.12
C SER A 251 8.26 3.32 -6.56
N ARG A 252 7.95 3.20 -5.27
CA ARG A 252 7.65 1.90 -4.63
C ARG A 252 6.32 1.37 -5.17
N LEU A 253 6.28 0.08 -5.49
CA LEU A 253 5.15 -0.58 -6.12
C LEU A 253 4.51 -1.54 -5.12
N LEU A 254 3.22 -1.37 -4.84
CA LEU A 254 2.47 -2.23 -3.91
C LEU A 254 1.34 -2.95 -4.65
N LEU A 255 1.26 -4.27 -4.51
CA LEU A 255 0.15 -5.09 -5.00
C LEU A 255 -0.75 -5.50 -3.84
N GLY A 256 -1.99 -5.00 -3.82
CA GLY A 256 -2.89 -5.11 -2.67
C GLY A 256 -3.45 -6.52 -2.39
N PRO A 257 -3.96 -6.80 -1.17
CA PRO A 257 -4.50 -8.10 -0.75
C PRO A 257 -5.74 -8.57 -1.55
N GLY A 258 -6.46 -7.63 -2.17
CA GLY A 258 -7.58 -7.92 -3.06
C GLY A 258 -7.17 -8.46 -4.43
N MET A 259 -5.89 -8.39 -4.79
CA MET A 259 -5.45 -8.78 -6.13
C MET A 259 -5.57 -10.28 -6.42
N THR A 260 -5.81 -10.59 -7.69
CA THR A 260 -5.61 -11.91 -8.27
C THR A 260 -4.38 -11.91 -9.18
N ILE A 261 -3.47 -12.86 -8.97
CA ILE A 261 -2.14 -12.89 -9.58
C ILE A 261 -1.96 -14.16 -10.39
N ARG A 262 -1.55 -14.00 -11.64
CA ARG A 262 -1.13 -15.11 -12.50
C ARG A 262 0.39 -15.11 -12.52
N LEU A 263 1.01 -16.11 -11.88
CA LEU A 263 2.45 -16.11 -11.61
C LEU A 263 3.30 -15.89 -12.85
N LYS A 264 3.03 -16.63 -13.94
CA LYS A 264 3.77 -16.49 -15.19
C LYS A 264 3.76 -15.04 -15.70
N GLY A 265 2.57 -14.44 -15.83
CA GLY A 265 2.44 -13.07 -16.33
C GLY A 265 3.11 -12.03 -15.43
N LEU A 266 3.00 -12.19 -14.11
CA LEU A 266 3.68 -11.29 -13.17
C LEU A 266 5.22 -11.40 -13.29
N PHE A 267 5.78 -12.60 -13.39
CA PHE A 267 7.22 -12.76 -13.53
C PHE A 267 7.75 -12.25 -14.88
N ASP A 268 6.98 -12.45 -15.96
CA ASP A 268 7.29 -11.87 -17.26
C ASP A 268 7.34 -10.34 -17.15
N GLU A 269 6.34 -9.71 -16.50
CA GLU A 269 6.33 -8.26 -16.29
C GLU A 269 7.47 -7.74 -15.40
N ILE A 270 7.80 -8.46 -14.32
CA ILE A 270 8.92 -8.12 -13.43
C ILE A 270 10.24 -8.11 -14.21
N CYS A 271 10.44 -9.12 -15.08
CA CYS A 271 11.63 -9.25 -15.91
C CYS A 271 11.70 -8.14 -16.97
N ASP A 272 10.63 -7.96 -17.74
CA ASP A 272 10.55 -6.98 -18.82
C ASP A 272 10.71 -5.53 -18.33
N CYS A 273 10.27 -5.25 -17.10
CA CYS A 273 10.33 -3.92 -16.50
C CYS A 273 11.53 -3.71 -15.55
N ASP A 274 12.41 -4.70 -15.41
CA ASP A 274 13.60 -4.68 -14.53
C ASP A 274 13.26 -4.27 -13.08
N ILE A 275 12.26 -4.94 -12.49
CA ILE A 275 11.76 -4.59 -11.16
C ILE A 275 12.39 -5.47 -10.07
N GLY A 276 13.18 -4.85 -9.21
CA GLY A 276 13.81 -5.50 -8.06
C GLY A 276 12.90 -5.64 -6.82
N PRO A 277 13.28 -6.51 -5.86
CA PRO A 277 12.58 -6.68 -4.59
C PRO A 277 12.70 -5.46 -3.67
N ASP A 278 13.58 -4.50 -3.96
CA ASP A 278 13.68 -3.20 -3.31
C ASP A 278 12.53 -2.25 -3.65
N ARG A 279 11.90 -2.46 -4.81
CA ARG A 279 10.83 -1.62 -5.34
C ARG A 279 9.45 -2.24 -5.24
N LEU A 280 9.33 -3.55 -5.48
CA LEU A 280 8.05 -4.26 -5.49
C LEU A 280 7.75 -4.97 -4.17
N PHE A 281 6.55 -4.77 -3.66
CA PHE A 281 6.00 -5.54 -2.56
C PHE A 281 4.60 -6.07 -2.89
N ILE A 282 4.38 -7.35 -2.62
CA ILE A 282 3.13 -8.06 -2.87
C ILE A 282 2.51 -8.47 -1.55
N ASP A 283 1.24 -8.13 -1.33
CA ASP A 283 0.57 -8.53 -0.10
C ASP A 283 0.52 -10.07 0.02
N PRO A 284 0.88 -10.64 1.18
CA PRO A 284 0.84 -12.08 1.39
C PRO A 284 -0.54 -12.73 1.17
N GLN A 285 -1.63 -11.96 1.22
CA GLN A 285 -3.00 -12.44 1.02
C GLN A 285 -3.50 -12.32 -0.43
N ALA A 286 -2.69 -11.79 -1.35
CA ALA A 286 -3.06 -11.76 -2.77
C ALA A 286 -3.30 -13.18 -3.30
N THR A 287 -4.35 -13.36 -4.09
CA THR A 287 -4.83 -14.67 -4.57
C THR A 287 -4.04 -15.15 -5.76
N ILE A 288 -3.62 -16.41 -5.78
CA ILE A 288 -2.97 -17.01 -6.95
C ILE A 288 -4.04 -17.60 -7.89
N ILE A 289 -3.97 -17.22 -9.17
CA ILE A 289 -4.77 -17.77 -10.26
C ILE A 289 -4.08 -19.04 -10.79
N GLU A 290 -4.77 -20.16 -10.65
CA GLU A 290 -4.32 -21.47 -11.10
C GLU A 290 -4.76 -21.78 -12.53
N ASP A 291 -4.16 -22.78 -13.15
CA ASP A 291 -4.55 -23.25 -14.49
C ASP A 291 -6.03 -23.66 -14.54
N GLU A 292 -6.50 -24.35 -13.49
CA GLU A 292 -7.90 -24.73 -13.36
C GLU A 292 -8.86 -23.53 -13.35
N ASP A 293 -8.44 -22.37 -12.81
CA ASP A 293 -9.29 -21.18 -12.80
C ASP A 293 -9.44 -20.62 -14.22
N VAL A 294 -8.35 -20.63 -14.99
CA VAL A 294 -8.33 -20.23 -16.41
C VAL A 294 -9.20 -21.17 -17.24
N GLU A 295 -9.07 -22.48 -17.03
CA GLU A 295 -9.87 -23.50 -17.72
C GLU A 295 -11.37 -23.38 -17.40
N LYS A 296 -11.74 -23.20 -16.13
CA LYS A 296 -13.12 -22.99 -15.70
C LYS A 296 -13.74 -21.74 -16.33
N GLU A 297 -12.96 -20.68 -16.48
CA GLU A 297 -13.44 -19.45 -17.11
C GLU A 297 -13.50 -19.56 -18.65
N GLY A 298 -12.57 -20.31 -19.26
CA GLY A 298 -12.45 -20.51 -20.71
C GLY A 298 -13.64 -21.15 -21.42
N GLY A 299 -14.57 -21.76 -20.67
CA GLY A 299 -15.81 -22.33 -21.19
C GLY A 299 -16.96 -21.31 -21.31
N HIS A 300 -18.07 -21.60 -20.64
CA HIS A 300 -19.36 -20.88 -20.77
C HIS A 300 -19.28 -19.36 -20.51
N LEU A 301 -18.36 -18.87 -19.68
CA LEU A 301 -18.26 -17.45 -19.33
C LEU A 301 -17.61 -16.61 -20.45
N VAL A 302 -16.61 -17.14 -21.14
CA VAL A 302 -15.99 -16.44 -22.28
C VAL A 302 -16.97 -16.29 -23.44
N SER A 303 -17.78 -17.32 -23.70
CA SER A 303 -18.79 -17.30 -24.76
C SER A 303 -20.01 -16.44 -24.41
N THR A 304 -20.48 -16.46 -23.15
CA THR A 304 -21.77 -15.86 -22.78
C THR A 304 -21.68 -14.39 -22.36
N ILE A 305 -20.62 -14.01 -21.62
CA ILE A 305 -20.45 -12.65 -21.10
C ILE A 305 -19.19 -11.95 -21.63
N ALA A 306 -18.52 -12.54 -22.62
CA ALA A 306 -17.26 -12.05 -23.17
C ALA A 306 -16.17 -11.86 -22.09
N SER A 307 -16.07 -12.80 -21.14
CA SER A 307 -14.97 -12.76 -20.16
C SER A 307 -13.60 -12.75 -20.86
N THR A 308 -12.61 -12.16 -20.18
CA THR A 308 -11.20 -12.18 -20.59
C THR A 308 -10.57 -13.57 -20.58
N GLY A 309 -11.17 -14.55 -19.88
CA GLY A 309 -10.60 -15.89 -19.74
C GLY A 309 -9.29 -15.91 -18.96
N SER A 310 -9.05 -14.93 -18.08
CA SER A 310 -7.80 -14.78 -17.33
C SER A 310 -7.74 -15.61 -16.04
N GLY A 311 -8.83 -16.29 -15.67
CA GLY A 311 -9.01 -17.01 -14.41
C GLY A 311 -9.39 -16.13 -13.22
N SER A 312 -9.50 -14.81 -13.41
CA SER A 312 -9.72 -13.87 -12.30
C SER A 312 -11.04 -14.11 -11.58
N GLY A 313 -12.13 -14.32 -12.32
CA GLY A 313 -13.45 -14.55 -11.71
C GLY A 313 -13.52 -15.89 -10.97
N ALA A 314 -12.99 -16.95 -11.58
CA ALA A 314 -12.94 -18.29 -11.00
C ALA A 314 -12.06 -18.32 -9.74
N ALA A 315 -10.90 -17.66 -9.75
CA ALA A 315 -10.02 -17.56 -8.58
C ALA A 315 -10.68 -16.81 -7.42
N THR A 316 -11.40 -15.70 -7.69
CA THR A 316 -12.18 -14.98 -6.67
C THR A 316 -13.27 -15.87 -6.08
N ALA A 317 -14.02 -16.60 -6.91
CA ALA A 317 -15.03 -17.55 -6.43
C ALA A 317 -14.40 -18.66 -5.57
N ARG A 318 -13.26 -19.21 -6.00
CA ARG A 318 -12.50 -20.22 -5.27
C ARG A 318 -12.06 -19.73 -3.90
N ARG A 319 -11.55 -18.49 -3.78
CA ARG A 319 -11.22 -17.85 -2.50
C ARG A 319 -12.38 -17.88 -1.50
N ILE A 320 -13.60 -17.69 -2.00
CA ILE A 320 -14.82 -17.66 -1.17
C ILE A 320 -15.27 -19.08 -0.81
N LEU A 321 -15.30 -19.99 -1.79
CA LEU A 321 -15.89 -21.32 -1.63
C LEU A 321 -14.96 -22.34 -0.95
N ASP A 322 -13.65 -22.15 -1.02
CA ASP A 322 -12.65 -23.10 -0.52
C ASP A 322 -12.02 -22.70 0.81
N ARG A 323 -12.67 -21.79 1.56
CA ARG A 323 -12.28 -21.45 2.93
C ARG A 323 -12.23 -22.73 3.78
N GLY A 324 -11.05 -23.01 4.35
CA GLY A 324 -10.82 -24.18 5.20
C GLY A 324 -10.51 -25.49 4.46
N LYS A 325 -10.47 -25.50 3.11
CA LYS A 325 -10.22 -26.72 2.32
C LYS A 325 -8.75 -26.98 1.96
N GLY A 326 -7.82 -26.17 2.46
CA GLY A 326 -6.35 -26.36 2.33
C GLY A 326 -5.74 -26.13 0.93
N ASN A 327 -6.52 -26.23 -0.15
CA ASN A 327 -6.05 -26.19 -1.54
C ASN A 327 -6.04 -24.78 -2.17
N PHE A 328 -6.12 -23.72 -1.37
CA PHE A 328 -6.15 -22.34 -1.85
C PHE A 328 -4.81 -21.65 -1.58
N ARG A 329 -4.06 -21.33 -2.64
CA ARG A 329 -2.77 -20.62 -2.53
C ARG A 329 -2.95 -19.10 -2.59
N MET A 330 -2.28 -18.43 -1.67
CA MET A 330 -2.03 -17.00 -1.68
C MET A 330 -0.55 -16.73 -2.00
N ALA A 331 -0.18 -15.46 -2.21
CA ALA A 331 1.19 -15.07 -2.54
C ALA A 331 2.22 -15.57 -1.52
N LYS A 332 1.90 -15.57 -0.22
CA LYS A 332 2.78 -16.12 0.83
C LYS A 332 3.06 -17.62 0.72
N ASP A 333 2.20 -18.36 0.02
CA ASP A 333 2.31 -19.81 -0.13
C ASP A 333 3.16 -20.19 -1.36
N VAL A 334 3.68 -19.21 -2.11
CA VAL A 334 4.49 -19.39 -3.32
C VAL A 334 5.97 -19.09 -3.02
N PRO A 335 6.86 -20.10 -2.94
CA PRO A 335 8.27 -19.88 -2.64
C PRO A 335 8.99 -18.91 -3.58
N ALA A 336 8.63 -18.91 -4.87
CA ALA A 336 9.21 -18.01 -5.86
C ALA A 336 8.88 -16.53 -5.62
N LEU A 337 7.82 -16.22 -4.87
CA LEU A 337 7.44 -14.85 -4.50
C LEU A 337 8.08 -14.39 -3.19
N ALA A 338 8.83 -15.24 -2.49
CA ALA A 338 9.47 -14.90 -1.20
C ALA A 338 10.32 -13.60 -1.22
N PRO A 339 11.00 -13.21 -2.31
CA PRO A 339 11.69 -11.91 -2.36
C PRO A 339 10.77 -10.69 -2.36
N TYR A 340 9.53 -10.84 -2.83
CA TYR A 340 8.56 -9.76 -3.04
C TYR A 340 7.43 -9.75 -2.00
N VAL A 341 7.24 -10.86 -1.29
CA VAL A 341 6.24 -11.01 -0.22
C VAL A 341 6.97 -10.96 1.12
N GLY A 342 6.41 -10.24 2.10
CA GLY A 342 7.07 -10.03 3.39
C GLY A 342 7.47 -11.34 4.10
N THR A 343 8.66 -11.35 4.69
CA THR A 343 9.10 -12.31 5.73
C THR A 343 9.47 -11.54 7.01
N GLU A 344 9.64 -12.21 8.15
CA GLU A 344 10.11 -11.55 9.37
C GLU A 344 11.53 -10.99 9.17
N GLY A 345 11.69 -9.66 9.27
CA GLY A 345 13.01 -8.99 9.35
C GLY A 345 13.40 -8.15 8.13
N ASN A 346 12.90 -8.47 6.95
CA ASN A 346 12.89 -7.58 5.78
C ASN A 346 11.47 -7.58 5.28
N TYR A 347 10.79 -6.44 5.25
CA TYR A 347 9.45 -6.50 4.67
C TYR A 347 8.22 -5.91 5.34
N HIS A 348 8.22 -5.57 6.64
CA HIS A 348 6.99 -5.54 7.49
C HIS A 348 5.70 -6.11 6.84
N GLY A 349 5.51 -7.42 6.98
CA GLY A 349 4.24 -8.14 6.96
C GLY A 349 3.34 -8.04 5.73
N THR A 350 2.73 -6.88 5.50
CA THR A 350 1.58 -6.66 4.60
C THR A 350 1.68 -5.33 3.86
N THR A 351 0.86 -5.10 2.83
CA THR A 351 0.82 -3.78 2.19
C THR A 351 0.33 -2.69 3.14
N ALA A 352 -0.52 -3.03 4.12
CA ALA A 352 -1.01 -2.10 5.13
C ALA A 352 0.13 -1.50 5.96
N ASP A 353 1.12 -2.32 6.35
CA ASP A 353 2.30 -1.85 7.09
C ASP A 353 3.14 -0.88 6.23
N ARG A 354 3.20 -1.12 4.92
CA ARG A 354 3.96 -0.26 3.98
C ARG A 354 3.27 1.04 3.68
N LEU A 355 1.95 1.00 3.60
CA LEU A 355 1.12 2.19 3.54
C LEU A 355 1.30 3.02 4.81
N GLU A 356 1.32 2.40 5.99
CA GLU A 356 1.57 3.11 7.25
C GLU A 356 2.98 3.72 7.34
N GLU A 357 4.01 3.06 6.81
CA GLU A 357 5.34 3.67 6.65
C GLU A 357 5.28 4.91 5.73
N ALA A 358 4.60 4.80 4.58
CA ALA A 358 4.46 5.90 3.64
C ALA A 358 3.68 7.07 4.23
N TYR A 359 2.59 6.81 4.96
CA TYR A 359 1.79 7.82 5.65
C TYR A 359 2.62 8.59 6.68
N ARG A 360 3.41 7.89 7.50
CA ARG A 360 4.30 8.51 8.51
C ARG A 360 5.35 9.41 7.88
N LYS A 361 5.86 9.03 6.71
CA LYS A 361 6.85 9.78 5.94
C LYS A 361 6.24 10.93 5.13
N GLY A 362 4.91 11.09 5.14
CA GLY A 362 4.22 12.09 4.32
C GLY A 362 4.36 11.84 2.82
N GLN A 363 4.61 10.59 2.43
CA GLN A 363 4.78 10.20 1.03
C GLN A 363 3.47 10.29 0.26
N SER A 364 3.57 10.65 -1.01
CA SER A 364 2.46 10.71 -1.95
C SER A 364 2.14 9.33 -2.50
N ILE A 365 0.85 8.94 -2.50
CA ILE A 365 0.41 7.60 -2.90
C ILE A 365 -0.64 7.69 -4.02
N LEU A 366 -0.43 6.94 -5.10
CA LEU A 366 -1.41 6.78 -6.18
C LEU A 366 -1.99 5.36 -6.16
N LEU A 367 -3.31 5.24 -6.03
CA LEU A 367 -4.02 3.97 -6.18
C LEU A 367 -4.61 3.85 -7.59
N GLU A 368 -4.10 2.90 -8.36
CA GLU A 368 -4.59 2.55 -9.69
C GLU A 368 -5.71 1.51 -9.60
N GLY A 369 -6.93 1.92 -9.93
CA GLY A 369 -8.07 1.03 -10.14
C GLY A 369 -8.10 0.42 -11.54
N THR A 370 -8.63 -0.79 -11.63
CA THR A 370 -8.82 -1.51 -12.90
C THR A 370 -10.26 -1.42 -13.39
N GLN A 371 -10.46 -1.55 -14.70
CA GLN A 371 -11.78 -1.43 -15.35
C GLN A 371 -12.50 -0.09 -15.05
N GLY A 372 -13.82 -0.02 -15.20
CA GLY A 372 -14.59 1.21 -14.94
C GLY A 372 -15.88 0.93 -14.17
N SER A 373 -16.50 1.98 -13.63
CA SER A 373 -17.69 1.91 -12.77
C SER A 373 -18.85 1.12 -13.37
N GLY A 374 -19.04 1.19 -14.70
CA GLY A 374 -20.08 0.45 -15.41
C GLY A 374 -19.87 -1.06 -15.44
N LEU A 375 -18.68 -1.54 -15.08
CA LEU A 375 -18.34 -2.96 -14.93
C LEU A 375 -18.32 -3.44 -13.47
N SER A 376 -18.72 -2.61 -12.50
CA SER A 376 -18.82 -3.05 -11.10
C SER A 376 -19.76 -4.23 -10.96
N LEU A 377 -19.37 -5.25 -10.18
CA LEU A 377 -20.20 -6.42 -9.87
C LEU A 377 -21.55 -6.03 -9.25
N PHE A 378 -21.56 -4.98 -8.43
CA PHE A 378 -22.75 -4.55 -7.68
C PHE A 378 -23.54 -3.44 -8.36
N HIS A 379 -22.86 -2.56 -9.08
CA HIS A 379 -23.44 -1.30 -9.59
C HIS A 379 -23.44 -1.20 -11.12
N GLY A 380 -22.83 -2.15 -11.82
CA GLY A 380 -22.87 -2.25 -13.27
C GLY A 380 -24.09 -2.99 -13.80
N THR A 381 -24.15 -3.19 -15.11
CA THR A 381 -25.25 -3.91 -15.76
C THR A 381 -25.04 -5.42 -15.68
N TYR A 382 -25.31 -6.02 -14.51
CA TYR A 382 -25.23 -7.46 -14.31
C TYR A 382 -26.12 -8.24 -15.31
N PRO A 383 -25.67 -9.37 -15.89
CA PRO A 383 -24.44 -10.13 -15.58
C PRO A 383 -23.18 -9.66 -16.32
N TYR A 384 -23.25 -8.59 -17.12
CA TYR A 384 -22.17 -8.13 -18.00
C TYR A 384 -21.17 -7.22 -17.27
N VAL A 385 -20.59 -7.72 -16.20
CA VAL A 385 -19.73 -7.00 -15.25
C VAL A 385 -18.50 -7.85 -14.89
N THR A 386 -17.53 -7.25 -14.22
CA THR A 386 -16.38 -8.00 -13.68
C THR A 386 -16.75 -8.67 -12.34
N SER A 387 -15.86 -9.48 -11.79
CA SER A 387 -16.06 -10.24 -10.55
C SER A 387 -15.86 -9.43 -9.26
N ARG A 388 -15.82 -8.09 -9.35
CA ARG A 388 -15.48 -7.20 -8.24
C ARG A 388 -16.16 -5.83 -8.36
N ASP A 389 -16.14 -5.06 -7.28
CA ASP A 389 -16.47 -3.64 -7.36
C ASP A 389 -15.26 -2.83 -7.86
N THR A 390 -15.50 -2.03 -8.89
CA THR A 390 -14.48 -1.22 -9.60
C THR A 390 -14.52 0.26 -9.20
N ASN A 391 -15.43 0.63 -8.29
CA ASN A 391 -15.56 1.98 -7.77
C ASN A 391 -14.50 2.26 -6.68
N VAL A 392 -14.39 3.53 -6.28
CA VAL A 392 -13.39 3.99 -5.29
C VAL A 392 -13.45 3.18 -4.01
N ALA A 393 -14.64 2.94 -3.45
CA ALA A 393 -14.81 2.16 -2.23
C ALA A 393 -14.26 0.73 -2.37
N GLY A 394 -14.59 0.03 -3.46
CA GLY A 394 -14.04 -1.28 -3.76
C GLY A 394 -12.51 -1.28 -3.94
N CYS A 395 -11.96 -0.27 -4.64
CA CYS A 395 -10.52 -0.15 -4.82
C CYS A 395 -9.79 0.07 -3.47
N LEU A 396 -10.33 0.93 -2.61
CA LEU A 396 -9.77 1.21 -1.28
C LEU A 396 -9.82 -0.03 -0.38
N ALA A 397 -10.95 -0.74 -0.37
CA ALA A 397 -11.12 -1.96 0.41
C ALA A 397 -10.11 -3.04 0.00
N GLU A 398 -9.86 -3.19 -1.29
CA GLU A 398 -8.88 -4.16 -1.80
C GLU A 398 -7.42 -3.76 -1.58
N ALA A 399 -7.14 -2.47 -1.45
CA ALA A 399 -5.81 -1.95 -1.13
C ALA A 399 -5.52 -1.95 0.39
N GLY A 400 -6.55 -2.02 1.23
CA GLY A 400 -6.43 -1.83 2.68
C GLY A 400 -6.27 -0.35 3.07
N ILE A 401 -6.85 0.57 2.31
CA ILE A 401 -6.75 2.02 2.53
C ILE A 401 -8.04 2.56 3.14
N SER A 402 -7.94 3.28 4.27
CA SER A 402 -9.08 3.97 4.86
C SER A 402 -9.56 5.10 3.94
N PRO A 403 -10.89 5.28 3.74
CA PRO A 403 -11.44 6.42 3.01
C PRO A 403 -10.96 7.78 3.54
N SER A 404 -10.64 7.90 4.83
CA SER A 404 -10.12 9.15 5.41
C SER A 404 -8.74 9.57 4.90
N ARG A 405 -8.01 8.65 4.25
CA ARG A 405 -6.68 8.90 3.64
C ARG A 405 -6.77 9.50 2.25
N VAL A 406 -7.95 9.46 1.62
CA VAL A 406 -8.14 9.93 0.25
C VAL A 406 -8.08 11.45 0.22
N ARG A 407 -7.20 11.95 -0.65
CA ARG A 407 -7.03 13.37 -0.94
C ARG A 407 -7.75 13.73 -2.25
N LYS A 408 -7.49 12.99 -3.34
CA LYS A 408 -8.13 13.19 -4.65
C LYS A 408 -8.75 11.91 -5.19
N ILE A 409 -9.81 12.07 -5.97
CA ILE A 409 -10.44 11.01 -6.76
C ILE A 409 -10.45 11.48 -8.21
N LEU A 410 -9.63 10.84 -9.03
CA LEU A 410 -9.48 11.10 -10.46
C LEU A 410 -10.33 10.07 -11.21
N MET A 411 -11.37 10.52 -11.89
CA MET A 411 -12.22 9.64 -12.69
C MET A 411 -11.96 9.84 -14.18
N VAL A 412 -11.43 8.79 -14.82
CA VAL A 412 -11.08 8.79 -16.24
C VAL A 412 -12.30 8.42 -17.07
N ILE A 413 -12.59 9.23 -18.08
CA ILE A 413 -13.67 9.01 -19.04
C ILE A 413 -13.19 9.23 -20.47
N ARG A 414 -13.96 8.75 -21.43
CA ARG A 414 -13.80 9.00 -22.87
C ARG A 414 -15.12 9.49 -23.48
N PRO A 415 -15.09 10.31 -24.54
CA PRO A 415 -16.29 10.88 -25.16
C PRO A 415 -17.17 9.80 -25.83
N MET A 416 -16.56 8.72 -26.32
CA MET A 416 -17.28 7.62 -26.95
C MET A 416 -17.08 6.35 -26.11
N PRO A 417 -17.99 5.97 -25.20
CA PRO A 417 -17.87 4.75 -24.42
C PRO A 417 -17.76 3.53 -25.33
N ILE A 418 -16.99 2.54 -24.88
CA ILE A 418 -16.74 1.30 -25.63
C ILE A 418 -17.01 0.09 -24.76
N ARG A 419 -17.45 -1.00 -25.40
CA ARG A 419 -17.53 -2.32 -24.78
C ARG A 419 -16.85 -3.37 -25.67
N VAL A 420 -16.57 -4.54 -25.13
CA VAL A 420 -15.95 -5.63 -25.89
C VAL A 420 -16.97 -6.17 -26.89
N GLY A 421 -16.57 -6.36 -28.16
CA GLY A 421 -17.45 -6.96 -29.16
C GLY A 421 -17.77 -8.43 -28.87
N ASP A 422 -18.81 -8.93 -29.51
CA ASP A 422 -19.23 -10.33 -29.45
C ASP A 422 -18.05 -11.26 -29.81
N PRO A 423 -17.73 -12.29 -29.00
CA PRO A 423 -16.70 -13.28 -29.33
C PRO A 423 -16.93 -14.01 -30.65
N ASP A 424 -18.19 -14.19 -31.07
CA ASP A 424 -18.61 -15.07 -32.16
C ASP A 424 -19.20 -14.32 -33.38
N GLY A 425 -19.07 -12.98 -33.42
CA GLY A 425 -19.40 -12.18 -34.60
C GLY A 425 -20.90 -11.94 -34.82
N ASP A 426 -21.58 -11.36 -33.82
CA ASP A 426 -23.02 -11.01 -33.84
C ASP A 426 -23.98 -12.21 -33.81
N GLN A 427 -23.60 -13.33 -33.16
CA GLN A 427 -24.54 -14.42 -32.87
C GLN A 427 -25.40 -14.18 -31.62
N GLY A 428 -25.32 -12.98 -31.02
CA GLY A 428 -26.21 -12.51 -29.96
C GLY A 428 -25.60 -12.54 -28.56
N HIS A 429 -24.31 -12.86 -28.43
CA HIS A 429 -23.59 -12.91 -27.16
C HIS A 429 -22.83 -11.60 -26.94
N THR A 430 -23.52 -10.59 -26.42
CA THR A 430 -22.91 -9.26 -26.20
C THR A 430 -22.21 -9.16 -24.85
N SER A 431 -21.19 -8.32 -24.73
CA SER A 431 -20.63 -7.93 -23.43
C SER A 431 -21.54 -6.96 -22.65
N GLY A 432 -22.86 -6.98 -22.89
CA GLY A 432 -23.85 -6.08 -22.33
C GLY A 432 -24.24 -4.88 -23.22
N PRO A 433 -25.31 -4.15 -22.84
CA PRO A 433 -25.84 -3.07 -23.66
C PRO A 433 -24.97 -1.81 -23.63
N LEU A 434 -25.12 -0.99 -24.67
CA LEU A 434 -24.78 0.43 -24.73
C LEU A 434 -26.11 1.17 -25.01
N LYS A 435 -26.33 2.34 -24.39
CA LYS A 435 -27.60 3.06 -24.50
C LYS A 435 -27.82 3.63 -25.90
N HIS A 436 -26.75 4.08 -26.54
CA HIS A 436 -26.75 4.72 -27.85
C HIS A 436 -25.59 4.17 -28.69
N ASP A 437 -25.72 2.94 -29.17
CA ASP A 437 -24.75 2.31 -30.07
C ASP A 437 -24.52 3.16 -31.35
N THR A 438 -23.28 3.13 -31.85
CA THR A 438 -22.84 3.79 -33.09
C THR A 438 -21.71 3.00 -33.74
N THR A 439 -21.10 3.53 -34.80
CA THR A 439 -19.94 2.91 -35.48
C THR A 439 -18.72 3.82 -35.45
N PHE A 440 -17.54 3.23 -35.55
CA PHE A 440 -16.30 4.01 -35.71
C PHE A 440 -16.28 4.80 -37.02
N ASP A 441 -16.98 4.35 -38.06
CA ASP A 441 -17.11 5.09 -39.33
C ASP A 441 -17.90 6.39 -39.13
N GLU A 442 -18.99 6.33 -38.36
CA GLU A 442 -19.80 7.50 -38.04
C GLU A 442 -19.05 8.48 -37.13
N ILE A 443 -18.32 7.97 -36.13
CA ILE A 443 -17.43 8.80 -35.29
C ILE A 443 -16.35 9.46 -36.14
N ALA A 444 -15.69 8.70 -37.03
CA ALA A 444 -14.65 9.23 -37.90
C ALA A 444 -15.19 10.34 -38.82
N ARG A 445 -16.38 10.15 -39.38
CA ARG A 445 -17.06 11.15 -40.22
C ARG A 445 -17.36 12.43 -39.44
N GLN A 446 -17.92 12.33 -38.23
CA GLN A 446 -18.25 13.51 -37.41
C GLN A 446 -17.00 14.23 -36.89
N ALA A 447 -16.01 13.47 -36.40
CA ALA A 447 -14.77 14.01 -35.86
C ALA A 447 -13.78 14.46 -36.95
N LYS A 448 -14.04 14.16 -38.24
CA LYS A 448 -13.11 14.36 -39.37
C LYS A 448 -11.79 13.60 -39.21
N LEU A 449 -11.87 12.37 -38.70
CA LEU A 449 -10.74 11.44 -38.55
C LEU A 449 -10.71 10.41 -39.69
N ASP A 450 -9.58 9.74 -39.85
CA ASP A 450 -9.48 8.56 -40.73
C ASP A 450 -10.15 7.36 -40.06
N ALA A 451 -11.22 6.83 -40.68
CA ALA A 451 -11.95 5.66 -40.21
C ALA A 451 -11.04 4.43 -40.12
N ALA A 452 -10.14 4.23 -41.09
CA ALA A 452 -9.23 3.07 -41.09
C ALA A 452 -8.29 3.11 -39.89
N ALA A 453 -7.76 4.30 -39.55
CA ALA A 453 -6.97 4.49 -38.34
C ALA A 453 -7.76 4.19 -37.06
N LEU A 454 -9.03 4.60 -36.96
CA LEU A 454 -9.88 4.30 -35.80
C LEU A 454 -10.18 2.80 -35.64
N HIS A 455 -10.42 2.07 -36.73
CA HIS A 455 -10.62 0.62 -36.66
C HIS A 455 -9.35 -0.14 -36.26
N ARG A 456 -8.17 0.34 -36.66
CA ARG A 456 -6.89 -0.20 -36.16
C ARG A 456 -6.70 0.12 -34.67
N ALA A 457 -7.12 1.31 -34.27
CA ALA A 457 -6.98 1.87 -32.92
C ALA A 457 -7.70 1.10 -31.82
N GLU A 458 -8.92 0.67 -32.11
CA GLU A 458 -9.89 0.27 -31.10
C GLU A 458 -10.04 -1.25 -31.04
N LYS A 459 -8.93 -1.92 -30.74
CA LYS A 459 -8.86 -3.36 -30.43
C LYS A 459 -8.55 -3.56 -28.95
N THR A 460 -9.07 -4.63 -28.33
CA THR A 460 -8.76 -4.94 -26.92
C THR A 460 -7.27 -5.30 -26.76
N SER A 461 -6.65 -4.84 -25.66
CA SER A 461 -5.22 -5.06 -25.38
C SER A 461 -4.90 -6.53 -25.08
N THR A 462 -5.78 -7.23 -24.34
CA THR A 462 -5.57 -8.64 -23.95
C THR A 462 -6.07 -9.64 -24.99
N THR A 463 -7.27 -9.45 -25.55
CA THR A 463 -7.94 -10.45 -26.41
C THR A 463 -7.95 -10.11 -27.90
N LYS A 464 -7.45 -8.92 -28.30
CA LYS A 464 -7.43 -8.39 -29.68
C LYS A 464 -8.79 -8.40 -30.41
N ARG A 465 -9.90 -8.40 -29.67
CA ARG A 465 -11.28 -8.37 -30.17
C ARG A 465 -11.67 -6.97 -30.68
N LYS A 466 -12.59 -6.92 -31.64
CA LYS A 466 -13.24 -5.65 -32.08
C LYS A 466 -14.04 -5.06 -30.92
N ARG A 467 -14.09 -3.74 -30.83
CA ARG A 467 -14.87 -3.02 -29.81
C ARG A 467 -16.22 -2.57 -30.38
N ARG A 468 -17.26 -2.64 -29.56
CA ARG A 468 -18.51 -1.89 -29.76
C ARG A 468 -18.33 -0.48 -29.20
N VAL A 469 -18.98 0.49 -29.82
CA VAL A 469 -18.85 1.91 -29.44
C VAL A 469 -20.22 2.57 -29.42
N GLY A 470 -20.39 3.50 -28.49
CA GLY A 470 -21.61 4.29 -28.36
C GLY A 470 -21.30 5.79 -28.21
N TRP A 471 -22.35 6.59 -28.30
CA TRP A 471 -22.31 8.02 -27.93
C TRP A 471 -22.22 8.20 -26.42
N PHE A 472 -21.73 9.36 -25.97
CA PHE A 472 -21.56 9.65 -24.55
C PHE A 472 -22.87 9.48 -23.76
N GLU A 473 -22.81 8.72 -22.67
CA GLU A 473 -23.98 8.42 -21.84
C GLU A 473 -24.01 9.29 -20.57
N TRP A 474 -24.65 10.46 -20.66
CA TRP A 474 -24.73 11.42 -19.55
C TRP A 474 -25.34 10.83 -18.26
N GLU A 475 -26.36 9.98 -18.38
CA GLU A 475 -26.99 9.32 -17.24
C GLU A 475 -26.02 8.35 -16.54
N GLN A 476 -25.30 7.54 -17.32
CA GLN A 476 -24.29 6.61 -16.81
C GLN A 476 -23.15 7.38 -16.13
N PHE A 477 -22.67 8.47 -16.76
CA PHE A 477 -21.65 9.34 -16.19
C PHE A 477 -22.09 9.96 -14.85
N ARG A 478 -23.34 10.46 -14.77
CA ARG A 478 -23.87 11.02 -13.52
C ARG A 478 -24.03 9.97 -12.42
N LYS A 479 -24.41 8.74 -12.76
CA LYS A 479 -24.43 7.61 -11.81
C LYS A 479 -23.03 7.28 -11.31
N ALA A 480 -22.03 7.23 -12.20
CA ALA A 480 -20.64 7.03 -11.81
C ALA A 480 -20.12 8.17 -10.90
N CYS A 481 -20.47 9.43 -11.19
CA CYS A 481 -20.15 10.57 -10.32
C CYS A 481 -20.79 10.45 -8.94
N ALA A 482 -22.06 10.03 -8.86
CA ALA A 482 -22.75 9.87 -7.58
C ALA A 482 -22.13 8.76 -6.71
N LEU A 483 -21.66 7.68 -7.32
CA LEU A 483 -21.02 6.56 -6.62
C LEU A 483 -19.59 6.89 -6.15
N ASN A 484 -18.84 7.64 -6.95
CA ASN A 484 -17.40 7.84 -6.72
C ASN A 484 -17.04 9.21 -6.19
N ALA A 485 -17.94 10.20 -6.25
CA ALA A 485 -17.70 11.58 -5.84
C ALA A 485 -16.34 12.12 -6.33
N PRO A 486 -16.08 12.14 -7.66
CA PRO A 486 -14.79 12.53 -8.20
C PRO A 486 -14.45 13.97 -7.80
N THR A 487 -13.20 14.20 -7.41
CA THR A 487 -12.69 15.56 -7.20
C THR A 487 -12.19 16.18 -8.51
N ASP A 488 -11.81 15.33 -9.45
CA ASP A 488 -11.20 15.70 -10.71
C ASP A 488 -11.65 14.71 -11.81
N ILE A 489 -12.03 15.23 -12.97
CA ILE A 489 -12.32 14.43 -14.17
C ILE A 489 -11.09 14.42 -15.08
N VAL A 490 -10.79 13.26 -15.65
CA VAL A 490 -9.78 13.12 -16.70
C VAL A 490 -10.47 12.74 -18.00
N LEU A 491 -10.50 13.66 -18.96
CA LEU A 491 -11.04 13.41 -20.30
C LEU A 491 -9.94 12.84 -21.19
N THR A 492 -10.19 11.70 -21.84
CA THR A 492 -9.26 11.10 -22.80
C THR A 492 -9.86 11.05 -24.19
N PHE A 493 -9.02 10.87 -25.22
CA PHE A 493 -9.45 10.81 -26.62
C PHE A 493 -10.22 12.07 -27.05
N ALA A 494 -9.78 13.27 -26.67
CA ALA A 494 -10.47 14.51 -27.09
C ALA A 494 -10.49 14.69 -28.61
N ASP A 495 -9.59 14.03 -29.35
CA ASP A 495 -9.63 13.97 -30.81
C ASP A 495 -10.87 13.28 -31.38
N TYR A 496 -11.53 12.40 -30.62
CA TYR A 496 -12.77 11.76 -31.06
C TYR A 496 -13.97 12.72 -31.07
N LEU A 497 -13.83 13.92 -30.49
CA LEU A 497 -14.78 15.01 -30.65
C LEU A 497 -14.48 15.82 -31.92
N HIS A 498 -13.20 16.04 -32.23
CA HIS A 498 -12.76 16.65 -33.49
C HIS A 498 -11.25 16.44 -33.72
N ALA A 499 -10.86 16.13 -34.96
CA ALA A 499 -9.49 15.77 -35.32
C ALA A 499 -8.45 16.86 -35.02
N SER A 500 -8.83 18.14 -35.11
CA SER A 500 -7.92 19.26 -34.79
C SER A 500 -7.48 19.28 -33.32
N ASN A 501 -8.23 18.66 -32.41
CA ASN A 501 -7.86 18.59 -31.00
C ASN A 501 -6.56 17.81 -30.77
N ARG A 502 -6.16 16.91 -31.68
CA ARG A 502 -4.90 16.13 -31.60
C ARG A 502 -3.67 17.01 -31.35
N ASN A 503 -3.69 18.21 -31.91
CA ASN A 503 -2.58 19.15 -31.87
C ASN A 503 -2.71 20.20 -30.75
N ALA A 504 -3.81 20.18 -29.99
CA ALA A 504 -3.98 21.06 -28.85
C ALA A 504 -2.97 20.71 -27.75
N ARG A 505 -2.38 21.75 -27.16
CA ARG A 505 -1.46 21.69 -26.01
C ARG A 505 -1.92 22.59 -24.86
N ARG A 506 -2.89 23.46 -25.12
CA ARG A 506 -3.57 24.31 -24.13
C ARG A 506 -5.09 24.21 -24.31
N PHE A 507 -5.83 24.48 -23.24
CA PHE A 507 -7.29 24.34 -23.22
C PHE A 507 -7.98 25.20 -24.29
N GLU A 508 -7.51 26.42 -24.51
CA GLU A 508 -8.08 27.39 -25.45
C GLU A 508 -7.84 27.00 -26.92
N GLN A 509 -6.99 26.00 -27.18
CA GLN A 509 -6.73 25.48 -28.53
C GLN A 509 -7.70 24.36 -28.93
N LEU A 510 -8.53 23.87 -28.00
CA LEU A 510 -9.57 22.89 -28.31
C LEU A 510 -10.68 23.55 -29.14
N THR A 511 -11.42 22.75 -29.90
CA THR A 511 -12.57 23.29 -30.65
C THR A 511 -13.64 23.84 -29.70
N PRO A 512 -14.44 24.84 -30.15
CA PRO A 512 -15.53 25.38 -29.33
C PRO A 512 -16.50 24.31 -28.80
N ASP A 513 -16.81 23.29 -29.61
CA ASP A 513 -17.70 22.19 -29.19
C ASP A 513 -17.05 21.28 -28.14
N THR A 514 -15.72 21.09 -28.21
CA THR A 514 -14.98 20.33 -27.19
C THR A 514 -14.93 21.09 -25.87
N ILE A 515 -14.75 22.41 -25.92
CA ILE A 515 -14.79 23.26 -24.73
C ILE A 515 -16.18 23.17 -24.07
N LYS A 516 -17.26 23.28 -24.85
CA LYS A 516 -18.63 23.11 -24.34
C LYS A 516 -18.86 21.72 -23.73
N PHE A 517 -18.36 20.66 -24.37
CA PHE A 517 -18.45 19.31 -23.83
C PHE A 517 -17.72 19.19 -22.48
N VAL A 518 -16.54 19.79 -22.35
CA VAL A 518 -15.81 19.87 -21.08
C VAL A 518 -16.61 20.63 -20.02
N GLU A 519 -17.19 21.78 -20.35
CA GLU A 519 -18.03 22.52 -19.41
C GLU A 519 -19.25 21.72 -18.95
N GLU A 520 -19.87 20.93 -19.84
CA GLU A 520 -20.97 20.06 -19.49
C GLU A 520 -20.54 18.91 -18.57
N LEU A 521 -19.37 18.31 -18.82
CA LEU A 521 -18.77 17.34 -17.90
C LEU A 521 -18.56 17.95 -16.51
N GLU A 522 -18.05 19.17 -16.45
CA GLU A 522 -17.82 19.89 -15.19
C GLU A 522 -19.13 20.17 -14.45
N ARG A 523 -20.18 20.62 -15.16
CA ARG A 523 -21.52 20.83 -14.58
C ARG A 523 -22.15 19.54 -14.07
N VAL A 524 -22.08 18.45 -14.86
CA VAL A 524 -22.72 17.17 -14.52
C VAL A 524 -21.96 16.45 -13.41
N SER A 525 -20.64 16.52 -13.37
CA SER A 525 -19.84 15.90 -12.30
C SER A 525 -19.77 16.76 -11.03
N GLN A 526 -19.96 18.08 -11.15
CA GLN A 526 -19.66 19.06 -10.12
C GLN A 526 -18.16 19.05 -9.72
N ALA A 527 -17.31 18.70 -10.67
CA ALA A 527 -15.85 18.61 -10.51
C ALA A 527 -15.15 19.16 -11.77
N PRO A 528 -13.98 19.80 -11.64
CA PRO A 528 -13.21 20.27 -12.79
C PRO A 528 -12.72 19.12 -13.68
N VAL A 529 -12.60 19.36 -14.98
CA VAL A 529 -11.85 18.48 -15.89
C VAL A 529 -10.39 18.89 -15.85
N SER A 530 -9.64 18.29 -14.93
CA SER A 530 -8.28 18.71 -14.61
C SER A 530 -7.22 18.20 -15.57
N LEU A 531 -7.50 17.12 -16.31
CA LEU A 531 -6.58 16.56 -17.30
C LEU A 531 -7.35 16.25 -18.59
N ILE A 532 -6.80 16.62 -19.73
CA ILE A 532 -7.38 16.34 -21.05
C ILE A 532 -6.32 15.70 -21.94
N ASN A 533 -6.45 14.40 -22.19
CA ASN A 533 -5.65 13.70 -23.18
C ASN A 533 -6.25 13.91 -24.58
N THR A 534 -5.44 14.47 -25.48
CA THR A 534 -5.84 14.86 -26.84
C THR A 534 -5.68 13.74 -27.84
N ARG A 535 -4.81 12.76 -27.58
CA ARG A 535 -4.61 11.52 -28.34
C ARG A 535 -3.76 10.53 -27.55
N PHE A 536 -3.78 9.26 -27.92
CA PHE A 536 -2.75 8.32 -27.47
C PHE A 536 -1.65 8.21 -28.53
N PRO A 537 -0.38 8.50 -28.18
CA PRO A 537 0.75 8.34 -29.10
C PRO A 537 0.86 6.88 -29.56
N ARG A 538 1.13 6.68 -30.86
CA ARG A 538 1.35 5.36 -31.46
C ARG A 538 2.50 5.41 -32.44
N GLU A 539 3.19 4.28 -32.60
CA GLU A 539 4.32 4.13 -33.53
C GLU A 539 3.96 4.50 -34.98
N GLU A 540 2.72 4.21 -35.41
CA GLU A 540 2.22 4.52 -36.76
C GLU A 540 1.96 6.02 -37.01
N ASP A 541 1.91 6.87 -35.98
CA ASP A 541 1.64 8.30 -36.15
C ASP A 541 2.87 9.08 -36.66
N GLY A 542 4.04 8.44 -36.77
CA GLY A 542 5.28 9.08 -37.25
C GLY A 542 5.76 10.25 -36.37
N THR A 543 5.23 10.38 -35.16
CA THR A 543 5.58 11.45 -34.22
C THR A 543 6.18 10.86 -32.95
N ASP A 544 7.43 11.25 -32.63
CA ASP A 544 8.06 11.02 -31.31
C ASP A 544 7.42 11.87 -30.19
N ASP A 545 6.40 12.68 -30.52
CA ASP A 545 5.72 13.57 -29.58
C ASP A 545 4.74 12.81 -28.67
N LEU A 546 5.27 12.36 -27.53
CA LEU A 546 4.50 11.80 -26.42
C LEU A 546 3.66 12.84 -25.66
N ARG A 547 3.79 14.14 -25.94
CA ARG A 547 2.99 15.19 -25.27
C ARG A 547 1.60 15.23 -25.87
N SER A 548 0.68 14.55 -25.19
CA SER A 548 -0.72 14.53 -25.58
C SER A 548 -1.67 14.83 -24.44
N LEU A 549 -1.19 15.43 -23.35
CA LEU A 549 -2.00 15.73 -22.18
C LEU A 549 -1.94 17.23 -21.86
N ILE A 550 -3.12 17.86 -21.81
CA ILE A 550 -3.31 19.22 -21.33
C ILE A 550 -3.56 19.12 -19.83
N ASP A 551 -2.66 19.70 -19.04
CA ASP A 551 -2.73 19.71 -17.58
C ASP A 551 -3.34 21.02 -17.09
N ARG A 552 -4.56 20.95 -16.52
CA ARG A 552 -5.32 22.07 -15.95
C ARG A 552 -5.35 22.02 -14.41
N ARG A 553 -4.56 21.14 -13.78
CA ARG A 553 -4.55 20.98 -12.33
C ARG A 553 -4.03 22.25 -11.65
N ASN A 554 -4.58 22.55 -10.48
CA ASN A 554 -4.07 23.55 -9.55
C ASN A 554 -3.41 22.91 -8.32
N TRP A 555 -3.06 21.63 -8.41
CA TRP A 555 -2.50 20.83 -7.32
C TRP A 555 -1.40 19.91 -7.85
N THR A 556 -0.46 19.54 -6.98
CA THR A 556 0.61 18.58 -7.27
C THR A 556 0.57 17.43 -6.28
N ALA A 557 1.09 16.26 -6.68
CA ALA A 557 1.05 15.10 -5.78
C ALA A 557 1.89 15.32 -4.50
N ARG A 558 3.04 15.99 -4.62
CA ARG A 558 3.96 16.31 -3.52
C ARG A 558 3.59 17.63 -2.85
N ASN A 559 3.45 17.62 -1.53
CA ASN A 559 3.56 18.84 -0.74
C ASN A 559 5.01 19.32 -0.85
N HIS A 560 5.24 20.51 -1.41
CA HIS A 560 6.55 21.15 -1.41
C HIS A 560 6.86 21.65 0.01
N SER A 561 7.12 20.73 0.92
CA SER A 561 7.74 20.98 2.21
C SER A 561 8.97 20.09 2.30
N LYS A 562 10.01 20.45 1.53
CA LYS A 562 11.37 20.05 1.85
C LYS A 562 11.93 20.97 2.91
#